data_AF-A0A016WTZ1-F1
#
_entry.id   AF-A0A016WTZ1-F1
#
_cell.length_a   1.000
_cell.length_b   1.000
_cell.length_c   1.000
_cell.angle_alpha   90.00
_cell.angle_beta   90.00
_cell.angle_gamma   90.00
#
_symmetry.space_group_name_H-M   'P 1'
#
loop_
_entity.id
_entity.type
_entity.pdbx_description
1 polymer ?
#
loop_
_entity_poly.entity_id
_entity_poly.type
_entity_poly.pdbx_seq_one_letter_code
_entity_poly.pdbx_strand_id
1 'polypeptide(L)'
;MDQARVSPSAPPDVENAGPKGNLLFSEQSIRSRFVTKVFILVTIMFAIVAIMCAMPYIFPSFKIWVQNNMVFFFVSIGVFFVTSLVLLCCSSVRRSYPLNLIALVIFTLAAGYLTMAATSAYDVQSVLLALCMTTGSSAAIIVFAIFVKKDLTT
;
A
#
# COMPACT_ATOMS: atom_id res chain seq x y z
N MET A 1 44.52 -4.60 59.59
CA MET A 1 45.34 -5.20 58.52
C MET A 1 44.58 -6.45 58.09
N ASP A 2 43.81 -6.52 57.01
CA ASP A 2 43.82 -5.74 55.79
C ASP A 2 42.44 -5.80 55.13
N GLN A 3 42.00 -4.64 54.65
CA GLN A 3 40.73 -4.41 53.97
C GLN A 3 40.87 -4.80 52.50
N ALA A 4 40.62 -6.06 52.14
CA ALA A 4 40.64 -6.50 50.76
C ALA A 4 39.27 -6.32 50.07
N ARG A 5 39.06 -5.12 49.51
CA ARG A 5 38.31 -4.79 48.28
C ARG A 5 36.97 -5.55 48.03
N VAL A 6 35.86 -5.00 48.52
CA VAL A 6 34.51 -5.20 47.95
C VAL A 6 34.29 -4.20 46.81
N SER A 7 34.17 -4.69 45.56
CA SER A 7 33.50 -4.03 44.42
C SER A 7 33.48 -4.95 43.18
N PRO A 8 32.47 -4.84 42.30
CA PRO A 8 31.52 -5.93 42.05
C PRO A 8 31.92 -6.91 40.94
N SER A 9 31.64 -8.19 41.18
CA SER A 9 31.51 -9.19 40.12
C SER A 9 30.41 -8.77 39.16
N ALA A 10 30.75 -8.74 37.87
CA ALA A 10 29.89 -8.46 36.74
C ALA A 10 28.51 -9.15 36.84
N PRO A 11 27.43 -8.51 36.31
CA PRO A 11 26.11 -9.14 36.31
C PRO A 11 26.17 -10.47 35.52
N PRO A 12 25.63 -11.56 36.09
CA PRO A 12 25.53 -12.83 35.41
C PRO A 12 24.19 -12.90 34.65
N ASP A 13 24.23 -12.98 33.31
CA ASP A 13 23.28 -13.70 32.43
C ASP A 13 23.03 -13.07 31.04
N VAL A 14 24.07 -12.92 30.22
CA VAL A 14 23.91 -12.83 28.75
C VAL A 14 23.83 -14.24 28.12
N GLU A 15 23.35 -15.25 28.85
CA GLU A 15 23.43 -16.67 28.43
C GLU A 15 22.06 -17.36 28.28
N ASN A 16 21.02 -16.65 27.84
CA ASN A 16 19.81 -17.31 27.33
C ASN A 16 19.25 -16.68 26.06
N ALA A 17 20.13 -16.22 25.16
CA ALA A 17 19.79 -16.04 23.76
C ALA A 17 19.86 -17.40 23.02
N GLY A 18 19.12 -18.39 23.52
CA GLY A 18 18.86 -19.61 22.75
C GLY A 18 18.13 -19.28 21.44
N PRO A 19 18.12 -20.19 20.44
CA PRO A 19 17.58 -19.97 19.09
C PRO A 19 16.16 -19.41 19.02
N LYS A 20 15.40 -19.44 20.13
CA LYS A 20 14.09 -18.80 20.30
C LYS A 20 14.12 -17.28 20.10
N GLY A 21 15.20 -16.58 20.51
CA GLY A 21 15.34 -15.14 20.29
C GLY A 21 15.41 -14.82 18.79
N ASN A 22 16.29 -15.51 18.06
CA ASN A 22 16.46 -15.33 16.62
C ASN A 22 15.22 -15.74 15.81
N LEU A 23 14.47 -16.75 16.26
CA LEU A 23 13.19 -17.13 15.64
C LEU A 23 12.07 -16.11 15.89
N LEU A 24 11.96 -15.57 17.10
CA LEU A 24 10.97 -14.51 17.41
C LEU A 24 11.25 -13.21 16.64
N PHE A 25 12.53 -12.80 16.54
CA PHE A 25 12.93 -11.66 15.72
C PHE A 25 12.75 -11.94 14.22
N SER A 26 13.00 -13.18 13.76
CA SER A 26 12.73 -13.62 12.38
C SER A 26 11.25 -13.53 12.05
N GLU A 27 10.36 -14.14 12.83
CA GLU A 27 8.91 -14.12 12.60
C GLU A 27 8.33 -12.70 12.64
N GLN A 28 8.78 -11.87 13.59
CA GLN A 28 8.37 -10.46 13.67
C GLN A 28 8.92 -9.65 12.48
N SER A 29 10.15 -9.92 12.02
CA SER A 29 10.73 -9.26 10.85
C SER A 29 10.09 -9.70 9.52
N ILE A 30 9.67 -10.97 9.39
CA ILE A 30 8.94 -11.48 8.22
C ILE A 30 7.57 -10.80 8.11
N ARG A 31 6.84 -10.66 9.23
CA ARG A 31 5.52 -10.01 9.22
C ARG A 31 5.63 -8.51 8.90
N SER A 32 6.63 -7.83 9.45
CA SER A 32 6.90 -6.40 9.15
C SER A 32 7.25 -6.16 7.68
N ARG A 33 7.97 -7.07 7.02
CA ARG A 33 8.31 -6.94 5.60
C ARG A 33 7.08 -6.89 4.69
N PHE A 34 6.04 -7.69 4.98
CA PHE A 34 4.80 -7.64 4.19
C PHE A 34 4.08 -6.30 4.35
N VAL A 35 3.92 -5.81 5.59
CA VAL A 35 3.24 -4.53 5.87
C VAL A 35 3.99 -3.36 5.24
N THR A 36 5.31 -3.32 5.39
CA THR A 36 6.15 -2.28 4.81
C THR A 36 6.05 -2.27 3.28
N LYS A 37 6.02 -3.44 2.63
CA LYS A 37 5.88 -3.53 1.17
C LYS A 37 4.53 -2.99 0.69
N VAL A 38 3.44 -3.29 1.40
CA VAL A 38 2.11 -2.79 1.07
C VAL A 38 2.02 -1.28 1.28
N PHE A 39 2.53 -0.76 2.40
CA PHE A 39 2.51 0.68 2.67
C PHE A 39 3.34 1.47 1.65
N ILE A 40 4.52 0.97 1.28
CA ILE A 40 5.35 1.56 0.21
C ILE A 40 4.58 1.54 -1.10
N LEU A 41 3.97 0.41 -1.46
CA LEU A 41 3.19 0.29 -2.69
C LEU A 41 2.05 1.30 -2.73
N VAL A 42 1.24 1.37 -1.68
CA VAL A 42 0.13 2.30 -1.55
C VAL A 42 0.59 3.76 -1.67
N THR A 43 1.71 4.09 -1.03
CA THR A 43 2.31 5.43 -1.12
C THR A 43 2.68 5.79 -2.56
N ILE A 44 3.31 4.86 -3.28
CA ILE A 44 3.67 5.04 -4.69
C ILE A 44 2.42 5.21 -5.55
N MET A 45 1.39 4.37 -5.34
CA MET A 45 0.13 4.46 -6.08
C MET A 45 -0.56 5.79 -5.91
N PHE A 46 -0.67 6.27 -4.67
CA PHE A 46 -1.27 7.57 -4.38
C PHE A 46 -0.46 8.73 -4.98
N ALA A 47 0.87 8.67 -4.92
CA ALA A 47 1.74 9.67 -5.53
C ALA A 47 1.54 9.76 -7.06
N ILE A 48 1.44 8.61 -7.75
CA ILE A 48 1.17 8.57 -9.19
C ILE A 48 -0.19 9.22 -9.50
N VAL A 49 -1.23 8.85 -8.74
CA VAL A 49 -2.58 9.43 -8.95
C VAL A 49 -2.58 10.93 -8.68
N ALA A 50 -1.89 11.41 -7.63
CA ALA A 50 -1.77 12.84 -7.32
C ALA A 50 -1.07 13.62 -8.45
N ILE A 51 0.02 13.08 -9.01
CA ILE A 51 0.71 13.70 -10.16
C ILE A 51 -0.19 13.74 -11.39
N MET A 52 -0.87 12.63 -11.70
CA MET A 52 -1.85 12.59 -12.79
C MET A 52 -2.99 13.58 -12.57
N CYS A 53 -3.45 13.74 -11.34
CA CYS A 53 -4.51 14.67 -10.98
C CYS A 53 -4.09 16.15 -11.10
N ALA A 54 -2.80 16.46 -10.91
CA ALA A 54 -2.24 17.81 -11.05
C ALA A 54 -1.98 18.21 -12.52
N MET A 55 -1.71 17.25 -13.42
CA MET A 55 -1.48 17.50 -14.84
C MET A 55 -2.55 18.36 -15.55
N PRO A 56 -3.87 18.10 -15.43
CA PRO A 56 -4.90 18.92 -16.08
C PRO A 56 -5.02 20.34 -15.50
N TYR A 57 -4.49 20.59 -14.29
CA TYR A 57 -4.45 21.93 -13.70
C TYR A 57 -3.35 22.79 -14.33
N ILE A 58 -2.19 22.19 -14.62
CA ILE A 58 -1.04 22.90 -15.21
C ILE A 58 -1.27 23.11 -16.72
N PHE A 59 -1.91 22.16 -17.41
CA PHE A 59 -2.10 22.20 -18.85
C PHE A 59 -3.59 22.13 -19.23
N PRO A 60 -4.29 23.28 -19.38
CA PRO A 60 -5.69 23.30 -19.82
C PRO A 60 -5.88 22.70 -21.22
N SER A 61 -4.84 22.70 -22.06
CA SER A 61 -4.84 22.03 -23.37
C SER A 61 -5.00 20.51 -23.27
N PHE A 62 -4.56 19.90 -22.17
CA PHE A 62 -4.71 18.46 -21.93
C PHE A 62 -6.18 18.09 -21.69
N LYS A 63 -6.94 18.99 -21.04
CA LYS A 63 -8.38 18.84 -20.81
C LYS A 63 -9.16 18.79 -22.12
N ILE A 64 -8.84 19.69 -23.05
CA ILE A 64 -9.47 19.76 -24.38
C ILE A 64 -9.13 18.51 -25.21
N TRP A 65 -7.88 18.04 -25.16
CA TRP A 65 -7.47 16.84 -25.87
C TRP A 65 -8.15 15.56 -25.34
N VAL A 66 -8.31 15.44 -24.02
CA VAL A 66 -9.06 14.34 -23.38
C VAL A 66 -10.54 14.41 -23.73
N GLN A 67 -11.16 15.59 -23.74
CA GLN A 67 -12.56 15.75 -24.13
C GLN A 67 -12.79 15.46 -25.61
N ASN A 68 -11.83 15.76 -26.48
CA ASN A 68 -11.94 15.50 -27.91
C ASN A 68 -11.81 14.00 -28.24
N ASN A 69 -11.12 13.23 -27.40
CA ASN A 69 -10.94 11.79 -27.56
C ASN A 69 -11.66 10.99 -26.45
N MET A 70 -12.99 11.08 -26.42
CA MET A 70 -13.86 10.30 -25.50
C MET A 70 -13.61 8.77 -25.56
N VAL A 71 -13.03 8.26 -26.64
CA VAL A 71 -12.65 6.85 -26.80
C VAL A 71 -11.69 6.41 -25.69
N PHE A 72 -10.70 7.22 -25.31
CA PHE A 72 -9.77 6.85 -24.24
C PHE A 72 -10.45 6.81 -22.86
N PHE A 73 -11.48 7.63 -22.65
CA PHE A 73 -12.31 7.60 -21.44
C PHE A 73 -13.13 6.30 -21.36
N PHE A 74 -13.80 5.90 -22.44
CA PHE A 74 -14.53 4.64 -22.49
C PHE A 74 -13.62 3.41 -22.38
N VAL A 75 -12.45 3.43 -23.03
CA VAL A 75 -11.46 2.36 -22.93
C VAL A 75 -10.92 2.25 -21.50
N SER A 76 -10.62 3.37 -20.84
CA SER A 76 -10.18 3.36 -19.44
C SER A 76 -11.25 2.80 -18.50
N ILE A 77 -12.52 3.16 -18.70
CA ILE A 77 -13.65 2.58 -17.94
C ILE A 77 -13.76 1.08 -18.19
N GLY A 78 -13.68 0.64 -19.45
CA GLY A 78 -13.72 -0.77 -19.79
C GLY A 78 -12.58 -1.56 -19.15
N VAL A 79 -11.35 -1.05 -19.24
CA VAL A 79 -10.16 -1.67 -18.61
C VAL A 79 -10.30 -1.70 -17.10
N PHE A 80 -10.81 -0.65 -16.47
CA PHE A 80 -11.05 -0.61 -15.02
C PHE A 80 -12.05 -1.70 -14.60
N PHE A 81 -13.19 -1.78 -15.29
CA PHE A 81 -14.23 -2.75 -14.99
C PHE A 81 -13.77 -4.19 -15.20
N VAL A 82 -13.08 -4.46 -16.32
CA VAL A 82 -12.53 -5.78 -16.64
C VAL A 82 -11.45 -6.18 -15.64
N THR A 83 -10.54 -5.26 -15.28
CA THR A 83 -9.47 -5.55 -14.31
C THR A 83 -10.05 -5.80 -12.91
N SER A 84 -11.05 -5.01 -12.49
CA SER A 84 -11.78 -5.25 -11.23
C SER A 84 -12.50 -6.59 -11.24
N LEU A 85 -13.20 -6.94 -12.32
CA LEU A 85 -13.87 -8.25 -12.45
C LEU A 85 -12.87 -9.41 -12.40
N VAL A 86 -11.74 -9.31 -13.10
CA VAL A 86 -10.70 -10.34 -13.07
C VAL A 86 -10.12 -10.50 -11.66
N LEU A 87 -9.90 -9.41 -10.92
CA LEU A 87 -9.40 -9.48 -9.53
C LEU A 87 -10.42 -10.03 -8.53
N LEU A 88 -11.72 -9.83 -8.79
CA LEU A 88 -12.82 -10.31 -7.94
C LEU A 88 -13.18 -11.77 -8.24
N CYS A 89 -13.31 -12.13 -9.52
CA CYS A 89 -13.77 -13.44 -9.98
C CYS A 89 -12.62 -14.46 -10.09
N CYS A 90 -11.42 -14.02 -10.49
CA CYS A 90 -10.28 -14.92 -10.66
C CYS A 90 -9.39 -14.93 -9.42
N SER A 91 -9.79 -15.73 -8.42
CA SER A 91 -8.98 -16.01 -7.22
C SER A 91 -7.60 -16.61 -7.57
N SER A 92 -7.49 -17.25 -8.75
CA SER A 92 -6.22 -17.75 -9.30
C SER A 92 -5.20 -16.65 -9.59
N VAL A 93 -5.64 -15.49 -10.09
CA VAL A 93 -4.74 -14.35 -10.39
C VAL A 93 -4.28 -13.66 -9.11
N ARG A 94 -5.16 -13.61 -8.10
CA ARG A 94 -4.82 -13.11 -6.75
C ARG A 94 -3.76 -13.95 -6.06
N ARG A 95 -3.72 -15.26 -6.31
CA ARG A 95 -2.82 -16.21 -5.65
C ARG A 95 -1.48 -16.40 -6.37
N SER A 96 -1.37 -15.96 -7.62
CA SER A 96 -0.13 -15.98 -8.40
C SER A 96 0.72 -14.73 -8.14
N TYR A 97 1.74 -14.87 -7.29
CA TYR A 97 2.89 -13.96 -7.30
C TYR A 97 3.63 -14.17 -8.64
N PRO A 98 3.86 -13.16 -9.50
CA PRO A 98 3.76 -11.70 -9.33
C PRO A 98 2.58 -11.01 -10.04
N LEU A 99 1.67 -11.74 -10.69
CA LEU A 99 0.64 -11.17 -11.56
C LEU A 99 -0.31 -10.20 -10.86
N ASN A 100 -0.60 -10.41 -9.56
CA ASN A 100 -1.42 -9.48 -8.78
C ASN A 100 -0.85 -8.06 -8.71
N LEU A 101 0.48 -7.90 -8.69
CA LEU A 101 1.12 -6.57 -8.64
C LEU A 101 0.96 -5.83 -9.97
N ILE A 102 1.08 -6.53 -11.09
CA ILE A 102 0.94 -5.95 -12.44
C ILE A 102 -0.51 -5.51 -12.65
N ALA A 103 -1.47 -6.36 -12.29
CA ALA A 103 -2.88 -6.02 -12.34
C ALA A 103 -3.21 -4.80 -11.47
N LEU A 104 -2.61 -4.70 -10.28
CA LEU A 104 -2.76 -3.53 -9.42
C LEU A 104 -2.22 -2.26 -10.08
N VAL A 105 -1.02 -2.30 -10.66
CA VAL A 105 -0.42 -1.13 -11.31
C VAL A 105 -1.26 -0.67 -12.50
N ILE A 106 -1.75 -1.59 -13.32
CA ILE A 106 -2.66 -1.28 -14.45
C ILE A 106 -3.95 -0.66 -13.91
N PHE A 107 -4.54 -1.25 -12.87
CA PHE A 107 -5.71 -0.70 -12.21
C PHE A 107 -5.47 0.72 -11.69
N THR A 108 -4.30 1.00 -11.09
CA THR A 108 -3.95 2.34 -10.61
C THR A 108 -3.75 3.34 -11.74
N LEU A 109 -3.17 2.93 -12.87
CA LEU A 109 -3.05 3.80 -14.04
C LEU A 109 -4.44 4.14 -14.61
N ALA A 110 -5.32 3.15 -14.73
CA ALA A 110 -6.70 3.36 -15.17
C ALA A 110 -7.49 4.23 -14.18
N ALA A 111 -7.37 3.96 -12.88
CA ALA A 111 -7.97 4.75 -11.81
C ALA A 111 -7.45 6.19 -11.82
N GLY A 112 -6.13 6.39 -12.00
CA GLY A 112 -5.50 7.70 -12.08
C GLY A 112 -6.00 8.51 -13.27
N TYR A 113 -6.15 7.89 -14.43
CA TYR A 113 -6.75 8.54 -15.60
C TYR A 113 -8.23 8.89 -15.39
N LEU A 114 -9.01 7.99 -14.78
CA LEU A 114 -10.41 8.27 -14.44
C LEU A 114 -10.52 9.43 -13.44
N THR A 115 -9.65 9.45 -12.44
CA THR A 115 -9.58 10.50 -11.42
C THR A 115 -9.18 11.84 -12.03
N MET A 116 -8.22 11.83 -12.97
CA MET A 116 -7.81 13.02 -13.75
C MET A 116 -8.96 13.55 -14.62
N ALA A 117 -9.73 12.67 -15.26
CA ALA A 117 -10.92 13.08 -16.01
C ALA A 117 -12.02 13.62 -15.08
N ALA A 118 -12.17 13.03 -13.89
CA ALA A 118 -13.11 13.48 -12.87
C ALA A 118 -12.75 14.87 -12.31
N THR A 119 -11.46 15.16 -12.09
CA THR A 119 -11.03 16.50 -11.62
C THR A 119 -11.14 17.59 -12.68
N SER A 120 -11.34 17.19 -13.93
CA SER A 120 -11.75 18.10 -15.00
C SER A 120 -13.23 18.52 -14.89
N ALA A 121 -14.09 17.70 -14.26
CA ALA A 121 -15.52 17.93 -14.10
C ALA A 121 -15.94 18.35 -12.67
N TYR A 122 -15.19 17.95 -11.63
CA TYR A 122 -15.44 18.21 -10.22
C TYR A 122 -14.22 18.84 -9.54
N ASP A 123 -14.44 19.51 -8.40
CA ASP A 123 -13.35 20.10 -7.62
C ASP A 123 -12.32 19.06 -7.17
N VAL A 124 -11.06 19.37 -7.45
CA VAL A 124 -9.87 18.52 -7.19
C VAL A 124 -9.79 18.12 -5.71
N GLN A 125 -10.23 19.01 -4.82
CA GLN A 125 -10.24 18.80 -3.38
C GLN A 125 -11.13 17.63 -2.97
N SER A 126 -12.36 17.57 -3.51
CA SER A 126 -13.34 16.52 -3.20
C SER A 126 -12.84 15.14 -3.65
N VAL A 127 -12.21 15.10 -4.82
CA VAL A 127 -11.70 13.86 -5.41
C VAL A 127 -10.48 13.33 -4.65
N LEU A 128 -9.55 14.22 -4.28
CA LEU A 128 -8.37 13.84 -3.50
C LEU A 128 -8.76 13.37 -2.09
N LEU A 129 -9.75 14.00 -1.45
CA LEU A 129 -10.26 13.57 -0.14
C LEU A 129 -10.88 12.17 -0.19
N ALA A 130 -11.68 11.87 -1.22
CA ALA A 130 -12.29 10.56 -1.42
C ALA A 130 -11.24 9.45 -1.64
N LEU A 131 -10.19 9.75 -2.41
CA LEU A 131 -9.07 8.85 -2.63
C LEU A 131 -8.30 8.57 -1.34
N CYS A 132 -8.04 9.62 -0.53
CA CYS A 132 -7.41 9.48 0.78
C CYS A 132 -8.22 8.59 1.72
N MET A 133 -9.54 8.76 1.79
CA MET A 133 -10.43 7.93 2.65
C MET A 133 -10.44 6.46 2.23
N THR A 134 -10.49 6.19 0.92
CA THR A 134 -10.47 4.81 0.38
C THR A 134 -9.12 4.13 0.66
N THR A 135 -8.03 4.87 0.51
CA THR A 135 -6.68 4.40 0.79
C THR A 135 -6.47 4.17 2.30
N GLY A 136 -6.94 5.09 3.13
CA GLY A 136 -6.88 4.98 4.59
C GLY A 136 -7.68 3.79 5.12
N SER A 137 -8.91 3.59 4.64
CA SER A 137 -9.75 2.46 5.06
C SER A 137 -9.16 1.10 4.65
N SER A 138 -8.64 0.97 3.43
CA SER A 138 -7.96 -0.26 2.99
C SER A 138 -6.69 -0.54 3.82
N ALA A 139 -5.89 0.48 4.11
CA ALA A 139 -4.73 0.35 4.99
C ALA A 139 -5.14 -0.07 6.42
N ALA A 140 -6.20 0.53 6.97
CA ALA A 140 -6.70 0.20 8.29
C ALA A 140 -7.15 -1.27 8.40
N ILE A 141 -7.85 -1.79 7.39
CA ILE A 141 -8.27 -3.20 7.34
C ILE A 141 -7.04 -4.13 7.32
N ILE A 142 -6.01 -3.79 6.55
CA ILE A 142 -4.77 -4.58 6.46
C ILE A 142 -4.05 -4.61 7.81
N VAL A 143 -3.91 -3.44 8.44
CA VAL A 143 -3.30 -3.29 9.76
C VAL A 143 -4.09 -4.10 10.80
N PHE A 144 -5.41 -3.96 10.82
CA PHE A 144 -6.29 -4.72 11.72
C PHE A 144 -6.14 -6.24 11.52
N ALA A 145 -6.08 -6.72 10.27
CA ALA A 145 -5.87 -8.13 9.97
C ALA A 145 -4.52 -8.67 10.50
N ILE A 146 -3.48 -7.83 10.54
CA ILE A 146 -2.17 -8.19 11.10
C ILE A 146 -2.20 -8.20 12.63
N PHE A 147 -2.92 -7.26 13.25
CA PHE A 147 -3.08 -7.19 14.70
C PHE A 147 -3.90 -8.38 15.24
N VAL A 148 -5.05 -8.70 14.63
CA VAL A 148 -5.89 -9.84 15.04
C VAL A 148 -5.15 -11.18 14.98
N LYS A 149 -4.29 -11.38 13.97
CA LYS A 149 -3.45 -12.59 13.89
C LYS A 149 -2.45 -12.69 15.05
N LYS A 150 -1.99 -11.56 15.59
CA LYS A 150 -1.06 -11.54 16.74
C LYS A 150 -1.80 -11.84 18.05
N ASP A 151 -3.05 -11.40 18.19
CA ASP A 151 -3.86 -11.63 19.40
C ASP A 151 -4.41 -13.07 19.51
N LEU A 152 -4.59 -13.79 18.39
CA LEU A 152 -5.02 -15.20 18.42
C LEU A 152 -3.92 -16.21 18.80
N THR A 153 -2.70 -15.75 19.10
CA THR A 153 -1.53 -16.62 19.36
C THR A 153 -0.91 -16.43 20.76
N THR A 154 -1.62 -15.80 21.69
CA THR A 154 -1.32 -15.80 23.14
C THR A 154 -2.40 -16.58 23.87
#